data_AF-A0A520J6R7-F1
#
_entry.id   AF-A0A520J6R7-F1
#
_cell.length_a   1.000
_cell.length_b   1.000
_cell.length_c   1.000
_cell.angle_alpha   90.00
_cell.angle_beta   90.00
_cell.angle_gamma   90.00
#
_symmetry.space_group_name_H-M   'P 1'
#
loop_
_entity.id
_entity.type
_entity.pdbx_description
1 polymer ?
#
loop_
_entity_poly.entity_id
_entity_poly.type
_entity_poly.pdbx_seq_one_letter_code
_entity_poly.pdbx_strand_id
1 'polypeptide(L)'
;PIGAQDITDDIASAFGTRRAQAERMKCVHGSANASPRDNHEMIDVAPISAEEDASDGTRITKAQLISVIRQRLDHLIGEVSKALKDLKFEGPVGRQVVLTGGGAELKGIADYAQAALGRSVRIGRPRGLTGLPEAHATPAFTTLAGLAFYAAADPIDLRALSSKQQLVHRPKGFAVFRRLMAAARANY
;
A
#
# COMPACT_ATOMS: atom_id res chain seq x y z
N PRO A 1 -10.15 5.20 -3.87
CA PRO A 1 -9.19 4.32 -3.20
C PRO A 1 -8.16 3.89 -4.24
N ILE A 2 -6.86 3.87 -3.90
CA ILE A 2 -5.77 3.58 -4.84
C ILE A 2 -4.94 2.37 -4.36
N GLY A 3 -4.37 1.60 -5.28
CA GLY A 3 -3.56 0.43 -4.96
C GLY A 3 -2.92 -0.28 -6.16
N ALA A 4 -2.44 -1.50 -5.95
CA ALA A 4 -1.73 -2.27 -6.98
C ALA A 4 -2.58 -2.70 -8.18
N GLN A 5 -3.91 -2.61 -8.06
CA GLN A 5 -4.85 -2.79 -9.15
C GLN A 5 -4.79 -1.63 -10.16
N ASP A 6 -4.55 -0.40 -9.70
CA ASP A 6 -4.41 0.76 -10.61
C ASP A 6 -3.15 0.64 -11.47
N ILE A 7 -2.10 -0.02 -10.96
CA ILE A 7 -0.91 -0.33 -11.77
C ILE A 7 -1.30 -1.21 -12.96
N THR A 8 -2.15 -2.22 -12.71
CA THR A 8 -2.64 -3.12 -13.76
C THR A 8 -3.50 -2.39 -14.79
N ASP A 9 -4.34 -1.47 -14.32
CA ASP A 9 -5.21 -0.68 -15.18
C ASP A 9 -4.42 0.29 -16.05
N ASP A 10 -3.38 0.93 -15.50
CA ASP A 10 -2.47 1.77 -16.27
C ASP A 10 -1.71 0.98 -17.33
N ILE A 11 -1.22 -0.23 -17.00
CA ILE A 11 -0.55 -1.11 -17.96
C ILE A 11 -1.52 -1.53 -19.08
N ALA A 12 -2.75 -1.91 -18.73
CA ALA A 12 -3.76 -2.30 -19.69
C ALA A 12 -4.10 -1.14 -20.65
N SER A 13 -4.28 0.06 -20.11
CA SER A 13 -4.57 1.27 -20.88
C SER A 13 -3.38 1.71 -21.74
N ALA A 14 -2.15 1.61 -21.23
CA ALA A 14 -0.96 2.09 -21.94
C ALA A 14 -0.58 1.21 -23.13
N PHE A 15 -0.81 -0.11 -23.04
CA PHE A 15 -0.40 -1.07 -24.07
C PHE A 15 -1.57 -1.69 -24.84
N GLY A 16 -2.80 -1.20 -24.63
CA GLY A 16 -3.98 -1.68 -25.35
C GLY A 16 -4.20 -3.18 -25.19
N THR A 17 -4.07 -3.69 -23.95
CA THR A 17 -4.21 -5.13 -23.66
C THR A 17 -5.30 -5.41 -22.63
N ARG A 18 -5.72 -6.68 -22.53
CA ARG A 18 -6.71 -7.11 -21.53
C ARG A 18 -6.11 -7.02 -20.13
N ARG A 19 -6.93 -6.65 -19.15
CA ARG A 19 -6.51 -6.53 -17.73
C ARG A 19 -5.82 -7.80 -17.19
N ALA A 20 -6.30 -8.99 -17.56
CA ALA A 20 -5.67 -10.25 -17.15
C ALA A 20 -4.26 -10.45 -17.74
N GLN A 21 -4.01 -9.96 -18.97
CA GLN A 21 -2.70 -9.99 -19.60
C GLN A 21 -1.79 -8.93 -18.95
N ALA A 22 -2.31 -7.73 -18.69
CA ALA A 22 -1.60 -6.69 -17.96
C ALA A 22 -1.14 -7.16 -16.57
N GLU A 23 -2.00 -7.87 -15.83
CA GLU A 23 -1.64 -8.44 -14.53
C GLU A 23 -0.50 -9.44 -14.67
N ARG A 24 -0.57 -10.33 -15.67
CA ARG A 24 0.51 -11.29 -15.96
C ARG A 24 1.82 -10.58 -16.30
N MET A 25 1.80 -9.57 -17.16
CA MET A 25 3.01 -8.79 -17.50
C MET A 25 3.59 -8.10 -16.27
N LYS A 26 2.75 -7.50 -15.43
CA LYS A 26 3.16 -6.88 -14.16
C LYS A 26 3.83 -7.90 -13.23
N CYS A 27 3.26 -9.09 -13.07
CA CYS A 27 3.79 -10.12 -12.18
C CYS A 27 5.09 -10.74 -12.70
N VAL A 28 5.21 -10.96 -14.02
CA VAL A 28 6.37 -11.65 -14.61
C VAL A 28 7.53 -10.70 -14.88
N HIS A 29 7.27 -9.51 -15.43
CA HIS A 29 8.29 -8.59 -15.90
C HIS A 29 8.36 -7.27 -15.12
N GLY A 30 7.39 -7.00 -14.23
CA GLY A 30 7.30 -5.74 -13.49
C GLY A 30 8.44 -5.52 -12.51
N SER A 31 8.91 -4.28 -12.45
CA SER A 31 9.93 -3.82 -11.53
C SER A 31 9.72 -2.34 -11.23
N ALA A 32 10.05 -1.91 -10.02
CA ALA A 32 10.13 -0.50 -9.64
C ALA A 32 11.51 0.11 -9.96
N ASN A 33 12.53 -0.73 -10.12
CA ASN A 33 13.89 -0.33 -10.48
C ASN A 33 14.11 -0.53 -11.98
N ALA A 34 14.60 0.50 -12.66
CA ALA A 34 14.97 0.46 -14.07
C ALA A 34 16.47 0.17 -14.24
N SER A 35 16.83 -0.66 -15.21
CA SER A 35 18.21 -0.94 -15.61
C SER A 35 18.40 -0.65 -17.11
N PRO A 36 19.59 -0.22 -17.57
CA PRO A 36 19.87 -0.05 -19.00
C PRO A 36 19.57 -1.28 -19.85
N ARG A 37 19.72 -2.49 -19.27
CA ARG A 37 19.42 -3.77 -19.94
C ARG A 37 17.94 -3.92 -20.30
N ASP A 38 17.04 -3.30 -19.54
CA ASP A 38 15.59 -3.42 -19.74
C ASP A 38 15.13 -2.76 -21.06
N ASN A 39 15.97 -1.90 -21.69
CA ASN A 39 15.70 -1.33 -23.02
C ASN A 39 15.85 -2.35 -24.16
N HIS A 40 16.53 -3.46 -23.91
CA HIS A 40 16.80 -4.50 -24.92
C HIS A 40 15.96 -5.77 -24.67
N GLU A 41 15.29 -5.86 -23.52
CA GLU A 41 14.39 -6.96 -23.18
C GLU A 41 13.00 -6.66 -23.75
N MET A 42 12.58 -7.42 -24.77
CA MET A 42 11.27 -7.28 -25.41
C MET A 42 10.23 -8.19 -24.74
N ILE A 43 9.00 -7.70 -24.64
CA ILE A 43 7.84 -8.39 -24.08
C ILE A 43 6.75 -8.39 -25.15
N ASP A 44 6.21 -9.57 -25.46
CA ASP A 44 5.08 -9.72 -26.37
C ASP A 44 3.78 -9.33 -25.67
N VAL A 45 3.03 -8.41 -26.26
CA VAL A 45 1.72 -7.95 -25.78
C VAL A 45 0.63 -8.54 -26.67
N ALA A 46 -0.27 -9.32 -26.06
CA ALA A 46 -1.44 -9.82 -26.77
C ALA A 46 -2.46 -8.66 -26.94
N PRO A 47 -2.90 -8.36 -28.18
CA PRO A 47 -3.90 -7.32 -28.44
C PRO A 47 -5.29 -7.71 -27.90
N ILE A 48 -6.17 -6.72 -27.77
CA ILE A 48 -7.54 -6.91 -27.27
C ILE A 48 -8.42 -7.65 -28.29
N SER A 49 -8.27 -7.32 -29.58
CA SER A 49 -8.98 -7.88 -30.73
C SER A 49 -8.18 -9.04 -31.36
N ALA A 50 -8.88 -10.10 -31.77
CA ALA A 50 -8.28 -11.22 -32.51
C ALA A 50 -8.26 -10.98 -34.03
N GLU A 51 -8.85 -9.87 -34.48
CA GLU A 51 -9.04 -9.49 -35.89
C GLU A 51 -8.00 -8.47 -36.38
N GLU A 52 -7.25 -7.83 -35.47
CA GLU A 52 -6.06 -7.08 -35.85
C GLU A 52 -4.97 -8.11 -36.20
N ASP A 53 -4.60 -8.11 -37.49
CA ASP A 53 -3.74 -9.09 -38.14
C ASP A 53 -2.70 -9.70 -37.21
N ALA A 54 -2.78 -11.02 -37.08
CA ALA A 54 -1.83 -11.89 -36.40
C ALA A 54 -0.43 -11.92 -37.05
N SER A 55 -0.01 -10.85 -37.73
CA SER A 55 1.26 -10.78 -38.47
C SER A 55 2.36 -9.99 -37.75
N ASP A 56 2.05 -9.16 -36.75
CA ASP A 56 3.09 -8.54 -35.91
C ASP A 56 2.54 -8.26 -34.50
N GLY A 57 2.78 -9.16 -33.55
CA GLY A 57 2.37 -8.94 -32.16
C GLY A 57 3.02 -7.67 -31.62
N THR A 58 2.23 -6.77 -31.00
CA THR A 58 2.77 -5.55 -30.41
C THR A 58 3.84 -5.91 -29.37
N ARG A 59 5.09 -5.55 -29.66
CA ARG A 59 6.20 -5.76 -28.73
C ARG A 59 6.54 -4.46 -28.03
N ILE A 60 6.68 -4.53 -26.72
CA ILE A 60 7.16 -3.42 -25.90
C ILE A 60 8.47 -3.80 -25.25
N THR A 61 9.32 -2.81 -24.99
CA THR A 61 10.47 -3.00 -24.13
C THR A 61 10.01 -3.12 -22.68
N LYS A 62 10.75 -3.88 -21.88
CA LYS A 62 10.53 -3.92 -20.43
C LYS A 62 10.73 -2.55 -19.77
N ALA A 63 11.61 -1.72 -20.32
CA ALA A 63 11.77 -0.33 -19.87
C ALA A 63 10.46 0.48 -19.99
N GLN A 64 9.70 0.31 -21.07
CA GLN A 64 8.39 0.94 -21.23
C GLN A 64 7.39 0.47 -20.15
N LEU A 65 7.35 -0.85 -19.88
CA LEU A 65 6.51 -1.39 -18.80
C LEU A 65 6.89 -0.80 -17.43
N ILE A 66 8.19 -0.76 -17.12
CA ILE A 66 8.69 -0.18 -15.86
C ILE A 66 8.34 1.31 -15.76
N SER A 67 8.40 2.06 -16.86
CA SER A 67 8.02 3.47 -16.89
C SER A 67 6.57 3.70 -16.43
N VAL A 68 5.63 2.92 -16.98
CA VAL A 68 4.20 2.98 -16.61
C VAL A 68 4.02 2.62 -15.12
N ILE A 69 4.67 1.55 -14.66
CA ILE A 69 4.62 1.12 -13.25
C ILE A 69 5.13 2.25 -12.33
N ARG A 70 6.26 2.87 -12.67
CA ARG A 70 6.87 3.93 -11.86
C ARG A 70 6.00 5.17 -11.77
N GLN A 71 5.37 5.59 -12.87
CA GLN A 71 4.43 6.70 -12.86
C GLN A 71 3.28 6.47 -11.85
N ARG A 72 2.73 5.24 -11.80
CA ARG A 72 1.72 4.90 -10.79
C ARG A 72 2.30 4.84 -9.38
N LEU A 73 3.51 4.31 -9.21
CA LEU A 73 4.19 4.29 -7.91
C LEU A 73 4.45 5.70 -7.37
N ASP A 74 4.79 6.68 -8.22
CA ASP A 74 4.94 8.08 -7.80
C ASP A 74 3.67 8.63 -7.17
N HIS A 75 2.52 8.33 -7.79
CA HIS A 75 1.23 8.72 -7.24
C HIS A 75 0.92 7.98 -5.93
N LEU A 76 1.09 6.65 -5.89
CA LEU A 76 0.82 5.84 -4.69
C LEU A 76 1.68 6.26 -3.50
N ILE A 77 2.99 6.39 -3.71
CA ILE A 77 3.95 6.77 -2.67
C ILE A 77 3.80 8.25 -2.30
N GLY A 78 3.42 9.10 -3.25
CA GLY A 78 3.07 10.49 -2.99
C GLY A 78 1.90 10.63 -2.01
N GLU A 79 0.83 9.86 -2.21
CA GLU A 79 -0.31 9.82 -1.30
C GLU A 79 0.04 9.22 0.07
N VAL A 80 0.88 8.18 0.10
CA VAL A 80 1.42 7.64 1.36
C VAL A 80 2.24 8.70 2.11
N SER A 81 3.11 9.42 1.40
CA SER A 81 3.91 10.50 1.98
C SER A 81 3.00 11.57 2.58
N LYS A 82 2.00 12.03 1.84
CA LYS A 82 1.00 13.00 2.31
C LYS A 82 0.28 12.52 3.58
N ALA A 83 -0.21 11.28 3.58
CA ALA A 83 -0.88 10.71 4.75
C ALA A 83 0.05 10.65 5.98
N LEU A 84 1.33 10.30 5.81
CA LEU A 84 2.31 10.31 6.90
C LEU A 84 2.53 11.72 7.47
N LYS A 85 2.55 12.74 6.60
CA LYS A 85 2.66 14.15 7.02
C LYS A 85 1.44 14.61 7.80
N ASP A 86 0.25 14.27 7.31
CA ASP A 86 -1.02 14.63 7.94
C ASP A 86 -1.15 14.00 9.35
N LEU A 87 -0.69 12.75 9.50
CA LEU A 87 -0.64 12.04 10.78
C LEU A 87 0.49 12.53 11.71
N LYS A 88 1.26 13.55 11.32
CA LYS A 88 2.42 14.08 12.09
C LYS A 88 3.48 13.04 12.39
N PHE A 89 3.61 12.03 11.52
CA PHE A 89 4.78 11.14 11.52
C PHE A 89 5.98 11.83 10.87
N GLU A 90 6.24 13.09 11.20
CA GLU A 90 7.35 13.92 10.73
C GLU A 90 8.31 14.11 11.91
N GLY A 91 9.23 13.17 12.14
CA GLY A 91 10.15 13.26 13.27
C GLY A 91 11.09 12.06 13.41
N PRO A 92 12.08 12.13 14.32
CA PRO A 92 13.10 11.08 14.51
C PRO A 92 12.56 9.75 15.08
N VAL A 93 11.31 9.72 15.56
CA VAL A 93 10.65 8.53 16.13
C VAL A 93 9.84 7.84 15.03
N GLY A 94 10.15 6.57 14.72
CA GLY A 94 9.43 5.77 13.70
C GLY A 94 10.18 5.53 12.38
N ARG A 95 11.48 5.22 12.44
CA ARG A 95 12.41 5.12 11.29
C ARG A 95 12.10 4.06 10.21
N GLN A 96 11.06 3.24 10.36
CA GLN A 96 10.83 2.11 9.45
C GLN A 96 9.39 2.04 8.94
N VAL A 97 9.27 2.00 7.62
CA VAL A 97 8.04 1.63 6.92
C VAL A 97 8.15 0.15 6.56
N VAL A 98 7.08 -0.59 6.80
CA VAL A 98 6.97 -2.00 6.41
C VAL A 98 5.88 -2.10 5.35
N LEU A 99 6.26 -2.49 4.14
CA LEU A 99 5.31 -2.75 3.06
C LEU A 99 4.84 -4.20 3.16
N THR A 100 3.52 -4.40 3.08
CA THR A 100 2.86 -5.71 3.15
C THR A 100 1.76 -5.81 2.09
N GLY A 101 1.17 -6.99 1.92
CA GLY A 101 0.15 -7.26 0.91
C GLY A 101 0.76 -7.62 -0.46
N GLY A 102 -0.09 -8.04 -1.41
CA GLY A 102 0.37 -8.53 -2.72
C GLY A 102 1.12 -7.48 -3.56
N GLY A 103 0.78 -6.19 -3.42
CA GLY A 103 1.51 -5.12 -4.10
C GLY A 103 2.96 -4.96 -3.65
N ALA A 104 3.28 -5.41 -2.42
CA ALA A 104 4.63 -5.40 -1.89
C ALA A 104 5.55 -6.48 -2.51
N GLU A 105 5.01 -7.37 -3.35
CA GLU A 105 5.78 -8.36 -4.11
C GLU A 105 6.43 -7.78 -5.37
N LEU A 106 6.06 -6.55 -5.77
CA LEU A 106 6.68 -5.88 -6.90
C LEU A 106 8.19 -5.71 -6.67
N LYS A 107 8.99 -6.20 -7.61
CA LYS A 107 10.45 -6.18 -7.51
C LYS A 107 10.98 -4.75 -7.34
N GLY A 108 11.80 -4.53 -6.31
CA GLY A 108 12.43 -3.23 -6.03
C GLY A 108 11.52 -2.19 -5.38
N ILE A 109 10.27 -2.50 -5.04
CA ILE A 109 9.34 -1.52 -4.47
C ILE A 109 9.81 -0.94 -3.13
N ALA A 110 10.52 -1.74 -2.31
CA ALA A 110 11.09 -1.26 -1.05
C ALA A 110 12.16 -0.19 -1.29
N ASP A 111 13.08 -0.42 -2.23
CA ASP A 111 14.15 0.53 -2.58
C ASP A 111 13.54 1.81 -3.14
N TYR A 112 12.54 1.67 -4.01
CA TYR A 112 11.79 2.78 -4.59
C TYR A 112 11.14 3.65 -3.51
N ALA A 113 10.35 3.02 -2.64
CA ALA A 113 9.66 3.70 -1.55
C ALA A 113 10.65 4.33 -0.56
N GLN A 114 11.80 3.69 -0.31
CA GLN A 114 12.86 4.25 0.54
C GLN A 114 13.43 5.54 -0.04
N ALA A 115 13.73 5.56 -1.33
CA ALA A 115 14.21 6.76 -2.01
C ALA A 115 13.15 7.88 -1.97
N ALA A 116 11.88 7.55 -2.24
CA ALA A 116 10.80 8.52 -2.30
C ALA A 116 10.36 9.07 -0.92
N LEU A 117 10.38 8.23 0.13
CA LEU A 117 9.95 8.62 1.48
C LEU A 117 11.08 9.17 2.36
N GLY A 118 12.35 8.94 1.99
CA GLY A 118 13.51 9.33 2.79
C GLY A 118 13.62 8.57 4.12
N ARG A 119 13.11 7.33 4.19
CA ARG A 119 13.01 6.50 5.41
C ARG A 119 13.41 5.07 5.11
N SER A 120 13.81 4.31 6.13
CA SER A 120 14.07 2.88 5.93
C SER A 120 12.77 2.17 5.57
N VAL A 121 12.76 1.46 4.45
CA VAL A 121 11.60 0.67 4.01
C VAL A 121 12.02 -0.78 3.88
N ARG A 122 11.17 -1.70 4.35
CA ARG A 122 11.36 -3.13 4.13
C ARG A 122 10.07 -3.81 3.74
N ILE A 123 10.20 -5.00 3.15
CA ILE A 123 9.07 -5.89 2.89
C ILE A 123 8.79 -6.74 4.14
N GLY A 124 7.55 -6.68 4.63
CA GLY A 124 7.04 -7.53 5.70
C GLY A 124 6.51 -8.86 5.14
N ARG A 125 6.87 -9.96 5.81
CA ARG A 125 6.38 -11.31 5.51
C ARG A 125 5.80 -11.93 6.78
N PRO A 126 4.78 -12.79 6.69
CA PRO A 126 4.25 -13.47 7.85
C PRO A 126 5.34 -14.35 8.48
N ARG A 127 5.41 -14.35 9.81
CA ARG A 127 6.37 -15.15 10.60
C ARG A 127 5.67 -15.71 11.84
N GLY A 128 6.18 -16.83 12.35
CA GLY A 128 5.74 -17.42 13.62
C GLY A 128 4.51 -18.33 13.55
N LEU A 129 3.97 -18.60 12.35
CA LEU A 129 2.83 -19.49 12.17
C LEU A 129 3.34 -20.90 11.87
N THR A 130 3.21 -21.81 12.84
CA THR A 130 3.64 -23.20 12.70
C THR A 130 2.84 -23.89 11.60
N GLY A 131 3.53 -24.56 10.67
CA GLY A 131 2.88 -25.27 9.56
C GLY A 131 2.49 -24.39 8.37
N LEU A 132 2.89 -23.11 8.31
CA LEU A 132 2.69 -22.28 7.13
C LEU A 132 3.56 -22.77 5.96
N PRO A 133 2.96 -23.17 4.83
CA PRO A 133 3.73 -23.54 3.64
C PRO A 133 4.58 -22.37 3.13
N GLU A 134 5.76 -22.66 2.57
CA GLU A 134 6.66 -21.63 2.04
C GLU A 134 6.00 -20.78 0.94
N ALA A 135 5.14 -21.38 0.12
CA ALA A 135 4.34 -20.68 -0.90
C ALA A 135 3.41 -19.60 -0.31
N HIS A 136 3.10 -19.67 0.99
CA HIS A 136 2.29 -18.70 1.72
C HIS A 136 3.13 -17.80 2.64
N ALA A 137 4.46 -17.94 2.64
CA ALA A 137 5.38 -17.05 3.34
C ALA A 137 5.63 -15.73 2.60
N THR A 138 4.64 -15.25 1.83
CA THR A 138 4.74 -14.04 1.01
C THR A 138 4.04 -12.85 1.68
N PRO A 139 4.39 -11.60 1.29
CA PRO A 139 3.72 -10.40 1.78
C PRO A 139 2.20 -10.39 1.56
N ALA A 140 1.68 -11.08 0.53
CA ALA A 140 0.24 -11.20 0.29
C ALA A 140 -0.52 -11.88 1.45
N PHE A 141 0.12 -12.79 2.18
CA PHE A 141 -0.51 -13.57 3.24
C PHE A 141 -0.39 -12.94 4.64
N THR A 142 0.21 -11.75 4.77
CA THR A 142 0.40 -11.09 6.08
C THR A 142 -0.91 -10.82 6.80
N THR A 143 -1.97 -10.45 6.07
CA THR A 143 -3.28 -10.16 6.67
C THR A 143 -3.91 -11.43 7.23
N LEU A 144 -3.88 -12.54 6.48
CA LEU A 144 -4.44 -13.81 6.92
C LEU A 144 -3.69 -14.36 8.14
N ALA A 145 -2.36 -14.31 8.11
CA ALA A 145 -1.54 -14.70 9.26
C ALA A 145 -1.84 -13.81 10.49
N GLY A 146 -1.96 -12.50 10.30
CA GLY A 146 -2.30 -11.56 11.37
C GLY A 146 -3.67 -11.85 12.00
N LEU A 147 -4.68 -12.20 11.18
CA LEU A 147 -6.00 -12.60 11.67
C LEU A 147 -5.96 -13.92 12.45
N ALA A 148 -5.16 -14.91 12.00
CA ALA A 148 -4.98 -16.16 12.73
C ALA A 148 -4.33 -15.93 14.11
N PHE A 149 -3.27 -15.10 14.17
CA PHE A 149 -2.67 -14.71 15.45
C PHE A 149 -3.63 -13.94 16.34
N TYR A 150 -4.40 -13.02 15.76
CA TYR A 150 -5.40 -12.27 16.49
C TYR A 150 -6.43 -13.20 17.12
N ALA A 151 -6.96 -14.18 16.38
CA ALA A 151 -7.91 -15.15 16.92
C ALA A 151 -7.28 -16.05 18.01
N ALA A 152 -6.02 -16.47 17.83
CA ALA A 152 -5.32 -17.33 18.79
C ALA A 152 -4.93 -16.61 20.10
N ALA A 153 -4.73 -15.30 20.06
CA ALA A 153 -4.34 -14.50 21.22
C ALA A 153 -5.51 -14.22 22.20
N ASP A 154 -6.74 -14.63 21.86
CA ASP A 154 -7.99 -14.31 22.58
C ASP A 154 -8.04 -12.86 23.11
N PRO A 155 -7.79 -11.85 22.25
CA PRO A 155 -7.75 -10.46 22.69
C PRO A 155 -9.14 -10.01 23.12
N ILE A 156 -9.19 -9.24 24.20
CA ILE A 156 -10.41 -8.59 24.69
C ILE A 156 -11.10 -7.90 23.51
N ASP A 157 -12.35 -8.28 23.22
CA ASP A 157 -13.10 -7.70 22.13
C ASP A 157 -13.28 -6.19 22.36
N LEU A 158 -12.58 -5.39 21.57
CA LEU A 158 -12.72 -3.93 21.60
C LEU A 158 -14.16 -3.48 21.30
N ARG A 159 -14.99 -4.31 20.65
CA ARG A 159 -16.42 -4.06 20.45
C ARG A 159 -17.21 -4.27 21.74
N ALA A 160 -16.79 -5.18 22.62
CA ALA A 160 -17.34 -5.30 23.96
C ALA A 160 -16.91 -4.12 24.85
N LEU A 161 -15.74 -3.52 24.58
CA LEU A 161 -15.28 -2.25 25.15
C LEU A 161 -15.89 -1.00 24.49
N SER A 162 -16.69 -1.15 23.42
CA SER A 162 -17.51 -0.06 22.88
C SER A 162 -18.62 0.25 23.89
N SER A 163 -18.20 1.01 24.89
CA SER A 163 -19.03 1.63 25.89
C SER A 163 -20.21 2.29 25.20
N LYS A 164 -21.40 1.87 25.64
CA LYS A 164 -22.71 2.44 25.35
C LYS A 164 -22.83 3.94 25.69
N GLN A 165 -21.76 4.65 26.04
CA GLN A 165 -21.76 6.05 26.45
C GLN A 165 -20.44 6.73 26.09
N GLN A 166 -20.28 7.16 24.83
CA GLN A 166 -19.43 8.32 24.56
C GLN A 166 -20.19 9.59 24.98
N LEU A 167 -20.36 9.78 26.30
CA LEU A 167 -20.87 11.02 26.89
C LEU A 167 -19.77 12.07 26.95
N VAL A 168 -19.11 12.36 25.81
CA VAL A 168 -18.33 13.60 25.70
C VAL A 168 -19.33 14.71 25.37
N HIS A 169 -20.05 15.16 26.39
CA HIS A 169 -20.85 16.37 26.26
C HIS A 169 -19.88 17.54 26.21
N ARG A 170 -19.55 17.99 24.99
CA ARG A 170 -18.76 19.20 24.78
C ARG A 170 -19.51 20.36 25.45
N PRO A 171 -19.01 20.97 26.53
CA PRO A 171 -19.74 22.04 27.19
C PRO A 171 -19.73 23.25 26.25
N LYS A 172 -20.91 23.68 25.80
CA LYS A 172 -21.06 24.92 25.03
C LYS A 172 -20.78 26.11 25.95
N GLY A 173 -19.90 27.00 25.48
CA GLY A 173 -19.59 28.40 25.87
C GLY A 173 -19.80 28.85 27.31
N PHE A 174 -21.02 28.73 27.84
CA PHE A 174 -21.41 29.32 29.13
C PHE A 174 -21.08 28.45 30.34
N ALA A 175 -21.04 27.12 30.18
CA ALA A 175 -20.79 26.18 31.29
C ALA A 175 -19.33 26.20 31.78
N VAL A 176 -18.38 26.53 30.90
CA VAL A 176 -16.94 26.65 31.23
C VAL A 176 -16.69 27.90 32.06
N PHE A 177 -17.30 29.03 31.67
CA PHE A 177 -17.20 30.29 32.42
C PHE A 177 -17.76 30.16 33.84
N ARG A 178 -18.87 29.44 34.00
CA ARG A 178 -19.49 29.22 35.31
C ARG A 178 -18.63 28.34 36.24
N ARG A 179 -17.88 27.38 35.69
CA ARG A 179 -16.92 26.56 36.47
C ARG A 179 -15.67 27.36 36.86
N LEU A 180 -15.16 28.23 35.99
CA LEU A 180 -14.06 29.13 36.31
C LEU A 180 -14.43 30.14 37.40
N MET A 181 -15.62 30.73 37.31
CA MET A 181 -16.15 31.63 38.34
C MET A 181 -16.38 30.92 39.68
N ALA A 182 -16.85 29.66 39.65
CA ALA A 182 -17.01 28.87 40.87
C ALA A 182 -15.67 28.51 41.51
N ALA A 183 -14.65 28.18 40.70
CA ALA A 183 -13.30 27.90 41.19
C ALA A 183 -12.61 29.15 41.75
N ALA A 184 -12.83 30.33 41.15
CA ALA A 184 -12.29 31.59 41.65
C ALA A 184 -12.90 32.02 42.99
N ARG A 185 -14.19 31.72 43.23
CA ARG A 185 -14.86 31.98 44.51
C ARG A 185 -14.54 30.98 45.61
N ALA A 186 -13.98 29.81 45.28
CA ALA A 186 -13.58 28.81 46.28
C ALA A 186 -12.15 29.05 46.81
N ASN A 187 -11.39 29.95 46.19
CA ASN A 187 -10.00 30.26 46.54
C ASN A 187 -9.81 31.70 47.09
N TYR A 188 -10.90 32.32 47.56
CA TYR A 188 -10.92 33.58 48.31
C TYR A 188 -11.91 33.48 49.47
#